data_AF-A0A316TF10-F1
#
_entry.id   AF-A0A316TF10-F1
#
_cell.length_a   1.000
_cell.length_b   1.000
_cell.length_c   1.000
_cell.angle_alpha   90.00
_cell.angle_beta   90.00
_cell.angle_gamma   90.00
#
_symmetry.space_group_name_H-M   'P 1'
#
loop_
_entity.id
_entity.type
_entity.pdbx_description
1 polymer ?
#
loop_
_entity_poly.entity_id
_entity_poly.type
_entity_poly.pdbx_seq_one_letter_code
_entity_poly.pdbx_strand_id
1 'polypeptide(L)'
;MDGDGTALGKPPTRAPGILYGLGLGGFVDGIVLHQVLQWHHMVSHVDDHPTTTVAGLEANTVADGFFHLATWVLVLAASVLTLKAWRAGRVAPSWSFHFGLVLAGWGVFNLVEGLVDHQLLGVHHVRDDLGAPLSWDLGFLAFGAVLVLGGWLLHRSGVCREPDRA
;
A
#
# COMPACT_ATOMS: atom_id res chain seq x y z
N MET A 1 -23.55 11.63 -43.42
CA MET A 1 -24.16 10.44 -42.78
C MET A 1 -23.27 9.31 -43.25
N ASP A 2 -22.31 8.82 -42.46
CA ASP A 2 -22.45 8.44 -41.06
C ASP A 2 -21.22 8.82 -40.24
N GLY A 3 -21.46 9.31 -39.02
CA GLY A 3 -20.42 9.66 -38.07
C GLY A 3 -19.70 8.41 -37.62
N ASP A 4 -18.43 8.30 -38.01
CA ASP A 4 -17.48 7.37 -37.42
C ASP A 4 -17.28 7.77 -35.96
N GLY A 5 -18.21 7.35 -35.11
CA GLY A 5 -18.11 7.40 -33.67
C GLY A 5 -16.99 6.45 -33.29
N THR A 6 -15.77 6.96 -33.29
CA THR A 6 -14.59 6.31 -32.73
C THR A 6 -15.01 5.73 -31.38
N ALA A 7 -15.10 4.41 -31.31
CA ALA A 7 -15.47 3.73 -30.08
C ALA A 7 -14.36 4.00 -29.07
N LEU A 8 -14.53 5.04 -28.25
CA LEU A 8 -13.63 5.39 -27.17
C LEU A 8 -13.40 4.11 -26.35
N GLY A 9 -12.14 3.64 -26.35
CA GLY A 9 -11.77 2.41 -25.66
C GLY A 9 -12.25 2.44 -24.21
N LYS A 10 -12.58 1.26 -23.65
CA LYS A 10 -13.05 1.16 -22.26
C LYS A 10 -12.06 1.87 -21.31
N PRO A 11 -12.53 2.69 -20.35
CA PRO A 11 -11.66 3.50 -19.51
C PRO A 11 -10.70 2.63 -18.65
N PRO A 12 -9.61 3.19 -18.11
CA PRO A 12 -8.72 2.45 -17.21
C PRO A 12 -9.43 1.98 -15.93
N THR A 13 -8.98 0.87 -15.36
CA THR A 13 -9.45 0.37 -14.05
C THR A 13 -8.66 1.00 -12.91
N ARG A 14 -9.32 1.34 -11.79
CA ARG A 14 -8.64 1.82 -10.59
C ARG A 14 -7.97 0.71 -9.75
N ALA A 15 -8.55 -0.50 -9.77
CA ALA A 15 -8.16 -1.60 -8.89
C ALA A 15 -6.66 -1.94 -8.91
N PRO A 16 -5.97 -2.02 -10.08
CA PRO A 16 -4.54 -2.33 -10.08
C PRO A 16 -3.70 -1.29 -9.34
N GLY A 17 -3.99 0.00 -9.50
CA GLY A 17 -3.24 1.06 -8.81
C GLY A 17 -3.39 0.96 -7.29
N ILE A 18 -4.62 0.74 -6.80
CA ILE A 18 -4.88 0.58 -5.36
C ILE A 18 -4.16 -0.65 -4.81
N LEU A 19 -4.25 -1.80 -5.48
CA LEU A 19 -3.61 -3.04 -5.03
C LEU A 19 -2.09 -2.95 -5.07
N TYR A 20 -1.51 -2.31 -6.09
CA TYR A 20 -0.08 -1.99 -6.10
C TYR A 20 0.29 -1.10 -4.92
N GLY A 21 -0.51 -0.08 -4.61
CA GLY A 21 -0.28 0.77 -3.45
C GLY A 21 -0.28 0.01 -2.13
N LEU A 22 -1.29 -0.83 -1.90
CA LEU A 22 -1.38 -1.66 -0.69
C LEU A 22 -0.17 -2.61 -0.57
N GLY A 23 0.15 -3.33 -1.64
CA GLY A 23 1.23 -4.32 -1.63
C GLY A 23 2.63 -3.70 -1.58
N LEU A 24 2.89 -2.67 -2.38
CA LEU A 24 4.20 -1.98 -2.35
C LEU A 24 4.39 -1.19 -1.07
N GLY A 25 3.34 -0.55 -0.55
CA GLY A 25 3.38 0.12 0.75
C GLY A 25 3.75 -0.84 1.87
N GLY A 26 3.07 -1.99 1.94
CA GLY A 26 3.42 -3.04 2.90
C GLY A 26 4.81 -3.66 2.66
N PHE A 27 5.30 -3.72 1.42
CA PHE A 27 6.70 -4.09 1.19
C PHE A 27 7.68 -3.06 1.75
N VAL A 28 7.42 -1.76 1.57
CA VAL A 28 8.29 -0.73 2.17
C VAL A 28 8.29 -0.88 3.68
N ASP A 29 7.13 -1.08 4.27
CA ASP A 29 6.98 -1.29 5.71
C ASP A 29 7.76 -2.51 6.21
N GLY A 30 7.47 -3.71 5.69
CA GLY A 30 8.14 -4.93 6.13
C GLY A 30 9.64 -5.00 5.77
N ILE A 31 10.05 -4.50 4.61
CA ILE A 31 11.47 -4.55 4.22
C ILE A 31 12.23 -3.46 4.96
N VAL A 32 11.78 -2.20 4.87
CA VAL A 32 12.55 -1.08 5.41
C VAL A 32 12.40 -1.00 6.91
N LEU A 33 11.18 -1.04 7.45
CA LEU A 33 10.96 -0.86 8.89
C LEU A 33 11.23 -2.16 9.67
N HIS A 34 10.76 -3.32 9.20
CA HIS A 34 10.98 -4.57 9.95
C HIS A 34 12.36 -5.19 9.75
N GLN A 35 12.88 -5.21 8.52
CA GLN A 35 14.09 -5.99 8.23
C GLN A 35 15.38 -5.15 8.19
N VAL A 36 15.37 -4.01 7.50
CA VAL A 36 16.56 -3.17 7.35
C VAL A 36 16.80 -2.33 8.60
N LEU A 37 15.77 -1.64 9.06
CA LEU A 37 15.86 -0.76 10.23
C LEU A 37 15.56 -1.49 11.53
N GLN A 38 14.79 -2.58 11.47
CA GLN A 38 14.39 -3.38 12.62
C GLN A 38 13.75 -2.56 13.74
N TRP A 39 12.92 -1.59 13.36
CA TRP A 39 12.24 -0.72 14.32
C TRP A 39 11.12 -1.46 15.06
N HIS A 40 10.45 -2.36 14.36
CA HIS A 40 9.39 -3.23 14.86
C HIS A 40 9.25 -4.45 13.96
N HIS A 41 8.55 -5.47 14.44
CA HIS A 41 8.15 -6.65 13.66
C HIS A 41 6.68 -6.92 13.93
N MET A 42 6.04 -7.79 13.15
CA MET A 42 4.59 -8.05 13.27
C MET A 42 4.07 -8.34 14.69
N VAL A 43 4.89 -8.97 15.54
CA VAL A 43 4.51 -9.35 16.92
C VAL A 43 5.54 -8.91 17.95
N SER A 44 6.36 -7.90 17.65
CA SER A 44 7.49 -7.50 18.51
C SER A 44 7.10 -6.96 19.88
N HIS A 45 5.84 -6.55 20.05
CA HIS A 45 5.30 -6.06 21.32
C HIS A 45 4.42 -7.10 22.03
N VAL A 46 4.37 -8.34 21.51
CA VAL A 46 3.77 -9.47 22.21
C VAL A 46 4.80 -10.07 23.16
N ASP A 47 4.48 -10.15 24.46
CA ASP A 47 5.40 -10.59 25.52
C ASP A 47 6.08 -11.95 25.25
N ASP A 48 5.37 -12.87 24.57
CA ASP A 48 5.87 -14.21 24.22
C ASP A 48 6.89 -14.21 23.07
N HIS A 49 7.06 -13.09 22.36
CA HIS A 49 7.90 -12.98 21.17
C HIS A 49 8.91 -11.82 21.24
N PRO A 50 9.75 -11.75 22.30
CA PRO A 50 10.66 -10.63 22.48
C PRO A 50 11.78 -10.63 21.45
N THR A 51 12.04 -9.47 20.86
CA THR A 51 13.09 -9.24 19.85
C THR A 51 14.52 -9.35 20.41
N THR A 52 14.67 -9.52 21.73
CA THR A 52 15.96 -9.68 22.43
C THR A 52 16.42 -11.13 22.55
N THR A 53 15.64 -12.09 22.04
CA THR A 53 15.98 -13.53 22.07
C THR A 53 15.97 -14.11 20.66
N VAL A 54 16.76 -15.16 20.43
CA VAL A 54 16.77 -15.85 19.12
C VAL A 54 15.39 -16.43 18.79
N ALA A 55 14.75 -17.10 19.74
CA ALA A 55 13.42 -17.69 19.54
C ALA A 55 12.35 -16.64 19.22
N GLY A 56 12.38 -15.48 19.89
CA GLY A 56 11.46 -14.38 19.58
C GLY A 56 11.74 -13.75 18.21
N LEU A 57 13.01 -13.59 17.81
CA LEU A 57 13.37 -13.15 16.46
C LEU A 57 12.94 -14.15 15.38
N GLU A 58 13.04 -15.46 15.62
CA GLU A 58 12.53 -16.49 14.70
C GLU A 58 11.02 -16.40 14.54
N ALA A 59 10.26 -16.22 15.63
CA ALA A 59 8.82 -16.04 15.59
C ALA A 59 8.41 -14.78 14.80
N ASN A 60 9.07 -13.65 15.06
CA ASN A 60 8.86 -12.40 14.33
C ASN A 60 9.23 -12.53 12.85
N THR A 61 10.32 -13.22 12.52
CA THR A 61 10.74 -13.50 11.13
C THR A 61 9.68 -14.30 10.38
N VAL A 62 9.07 -15.30 11.04
CA VAL A 62 7.96 -16.07 10.45
C VAL A 62 6.74 -15.18 10.22
N ALA A 63 6.38 -14.36 11.20
CA ALA A 63 5.24 -13.45 11.09
C ALA A 63 5.43 -12.40 9.98
N ASP A 64 6.62 -11.78 9.91
CA ASP A 64 7.02 -10.89 8.82
C ASP A 64 6.99 -11.59 7.45
N GLY A 65 7.38 -12.87 7.41
CA GLY A 65 7.30 -13.69 6.20
C GLY A 65 5.87 -13.86 5.67
N PHE A 66 4.90 -14.10 6.57
CA PHE A 66 3.48 -14.17 6.19
C PHE A 66 2.94 -12.80 5.76
N PHE A 67 3.35 -11.73 6.44
CA PHE A 67 3.03 -10.37 6.02
C PHE A 67 3.58 -10.05 4.62
N HIS A 68 4.83 -10.41 4.33
CA HIS A 68 5.42 -10.30 3.01
C HIS A 68 4.71 -11.15 1.95
N LEU A 69 4.29 -12.36 2.31
CA LEU A 69 3.51 -13.18 1.40
C LEU A 69 2.17 -12.52 1.04
N ALA A 70 1.48 -11.92 2.02
CA ALA A 70 0.24 -11.21 1.78
C ALA A 70 0.44 -9.98 0.86
N THR A 71 1.46 -9.15 1.13
CA THR A 71 1.78 -7.98 0.31
C THR A 71 2.24 -8.38 -1.09
N TRP A 72 3.00 -9.47 -1.22
CA TRP A 72 3.37 -10.07 -2.51
C TRP A 72 2.14 -10.51 -3.32
N VAL A 73 1.16 -11.18 -2.69
CA VAL A 73 -0.09 -11.58 -3.34
C VAL A 73 -0.87 -10.36 -3.85
N LEU A 74 -0.88 -9.26 -3.11
CA LEU A 74 -1.53 -8.00 -3.56
C LEU A 74 -0.85 -7.44 -4.81
N VAL A 75 0.48 -7.39 -4.86
CA VAL A 75 1.25 -6.97 -6.04
C VAL A 75 1.03 -7.91 -7.22
N LEU A 76 0.99 -9.22 -6.98
CA LEU A 76 0.68 -10.21 -8.01
C LEU A 76 -0.73 -10.00 -8.58
N ALA A 77 -1.73 -9.82 -7.70
CA ALA A 77 -3.10 -9.54 -8.11
C ALA A 77 -3.20 -8.23 -8.92
N ALA A 78 -2.52 -7.17 -8.49
CA ALA A 78 -2.42 -5.92 -9.24
C ALA A 78 -1.83 -6.14 -10.64
N SER A 79 -0.79 -6.97 -10.75
CA SER A 79 -0.13 -7.31 -12.02
C SER A 79 -1.05 -8.10 -12.95
N VAL A 80 -1.75 -9.11 -12.41
CA VAL A 80 -2.74 -9.89 -13.17
C VAL A 80 -3.88 -9.00 -13.65
N LEU A 81 -4.42 -8.11 -12.81
CA LEU A 81 -5.49 -7.20 -13.21
C LEU A 81 -5.02 -6.19 -14.25
N THR A 82 -3.77 -5.71 -14.16
CA THR A 82 -3.15 -4.85 -15.18
C THR A 82 -3.07 -5.57 -16.53
N LEU A 83 -2.57 -6.81 -16.55
CA LEU A 83 -2.50 -7.63 -17.76
C LEU A 83 -3.89 -7.93 -18.33
N LYS A 84 -4.88 -8.22 -17.48
CA LYS A 84 -6.27 -8.42 -17.93
C LYS A 84 -6.86 -7.16 -18.54
N ALA A 85 -6.61 -5.98 -17.95
CA ALA A 85 -7.07 -4.70 -18.51
C ALA A 85 -6.43 -4.42 -19.88
N TRP A 86 -5.12 -4.67 -20.01
CA TRP A 86 -4.40 -4.51 -21.26
C TRP A 86 -4.92 -5.45 -22.36
N ARG A 87 -5.07 -6.75 -22.05
CA ARG A 87 -5.62 -7.75 -23.01
C ARG A 87 -7.07 -7.48 -23.39
N ALA A 88 -7.81 -6.75 -22.58
CA ALA A 88 -9.18 -6.33 -22.87
C ALA A 88 -9.27 -5.04 -23.71
N GLY A 89 -8.13 -4.48 -24.15
CA GLY A 89 -8.10 -3.25 -24.96
C GLY A 89 -8.57 -2.01 -24.22
N ARG A 90 -8.44 -1.97 -22.89
CA ARG A 90 -8.72 -0.74 -22.12
C ARG A 90 -7.67 0.32 -22.41
N VAL A 91 -8.07 1.58 -22.35
CA VAL A 91 -7.16 2.73 -22.46
C VAL A 91 -6.12 2.65 -21.34
N ALA A 92 -4.85 2.89 -21.68
CA ALA A 92 -3.76 2.91 -20.72
C ALA A 92 -3.91 4.12 -19.79
N PRO A 93 -3.84 3.94 -18.47
CA PRO A 93 -3.98 5.05 -17.53
C PRO A 93 -2.82 6.04 -17.68
N SER A 94 -3.12 7.33 -17.54
CA SER A 94 -2.07 8.35 -17.38
C SER A 94 -1.25 8.10 -16.11
N TRP A 95 -0.02 8.62 -16.07
CA TRP A 95 0.83 8.54 -14.88
C TRP A 95 0.14 9.09 -13.63
N SER A 96 -0.52 10.25 -13.74
CA SER A 96 -1.26 10.85 -12.62
C SER A 96 -2.42 9.95 -12.16
N PHE A 97 -3.14 9.32 -13.10
CA PHE A 97 -4.21 8.38 -12.76
C PHE A 97 -3.68 7.18 -11.97
N HIS A 98 -2.62 6.54 -12.46
CA HIS A 98 -2.11 5.29 -11.89
C HIS A 98 -1.32 5.53 -10.61
N PHE A 99 -0.31 6.41 -10.66
CA PHE A 99 0.55 6.70 -9.52
C PHE A 99 -0.23 7.33 -8.36
N GLY A 100 -1.24 8.17 -8.65
CA GLY A 100 -2.13 8.69 -7.61
C GLY A 100 -2.87 7.58 -6.84
N LEU A 101 -3.30 6.52 -7.52
CA LEU A 101 -3.93 5.36 -6.87
C LEU A 101 -2.94 4.47 -6.13
N VAL A 102 -1.68 4.38 -6.59
CA VAL A 102 -0.61 3.70 -5.85
C VAL A 102 -0.34 4.42 -4.53
N LEU A 103 -0.18 5.75 -4.56
CA LEU A 103 -0.02 6.54 -3.33
C LEU A 103 -1.23 6.40 -2.40
N ALA A 104 -2.44 6.48 -2.95
CA ALA A 104 -3.65 6.32 -2.15
C ALA A 104 -3.77 4.91 -1.54
N GLY A 105 -3.42 3.87 -2.30
CA GLY A 105 -3.40 2.49 -1.81
C GLY A 105 -2.37 2.29 -0.68
N TRP A 106 -1.17 2.87 -0.82
CA TRP A 106 -0.18 2.85 0.26
C TRP A 106 -0.71 3.58 1.50
N GLY A 107 -1.28 4.77 1.33
CA GLY A 107 -1.89 5.49 2.45
C GLY A 107 -2.98 4.69 3.16
N VAL A 108 -3.83 3.96 2.42
CA VAL A 108 -4.83 3.06 3.01
C VAL A 108 -4.18 1.93 3.78
N PHE A 109 -3.10 1.33 3.26
CA PHE A 109 -2.34 0.32 3.99
C PHE A 109 -1.87 0.87 5.35
N ASN A 110 -1.19 2.02 5.37
CA ASN A 110 -0.72 2.65 6.62
C ASN A 110 -1.86 2.94 7.62
N LEU A 111 -3.01 3.38 7.12
CA LEU A 111 -4.14 3.69 7.99
C LEU A 111 -4.77 2.43 8.60
N VAL A 112 -4.85 1.35 7.82
CA VAL A 112 -5.43 0.08 8.30
C VAL A 112 -4.47 -0.61 9.25
N GLU A 113 -3.21 -0.79 8.84
CA GLU A 113 -2.15 -1.39 9.65
C GLU A 113 -2.02 -0.59 10.97
N GLY A 114 -1.77 0.72 10.89
CA GLY A 114 -1.54 1.51 12.09
C GLY A 114 -2.77 1.62 13.01
N LEU A 115 -4.00 1.55 12.49
CA LEU A 115 -5.18 1.54 13.35
C LEU A 115 -5.42 0.17 13.99
N VAL A 116 -5.28 -0.90 13.22
CA VAL A 116 -5.58 -2.25 13.68
C VAL A 116 -4.45 -2.78 14.54
N ASP A 117 -3.23 -2.78 14.04
CA ASP A 117 -2.12 -3.49 14.67
C ASP A 117 -1.47 -2.64 15.77
N HIS A 118 -1.30 -1.32 15.57
CA HIS A 118 -0.72 -0.45 16.60
C HIS A 118 -1.71 0.01 17.68
N GLN A 119 -2.93 0.40 17.31
CA GLN A 119 -3.88 1.01 18.26
C GLN A 119 -4.88 0.03 18.85
N LEU A 120 -5.48 -0.84 18.04
CA LEU A 120 -6.53 -1.74 18.50
C LEU A 120 -5.98 -3.03 19.12
N LEU A 121 -5.01 -3.65 18.43
CA LEU A 121 -4.39 -4.90 18.88
C LEU A 121 -3.15 -4.65 19.74
N GLY A 122 -2.39 -3.58 19.46
CA GLY A 122 -1.15 -3.26 20.18
C GLY A 122 -0.10 -4.37 20.05
N VAL A 123 -0.07 -5.07 18.92
CA VAL A 123 0.85 -6.20 18.68
C VAL A 123 2.27 -5.73 18.35
N HIS A 124 2.39 -4.51 17.87
CA HIS A 124 3.62 -3.75 17.71
C HIS A 124 3.31 -2.25 17.66
N HIS A 125 4.32 -1.41 17.80
CA HIS A 125 4.25 0.02 17.47
C HIS A 125 5.29 0.34 16.42
N VAL A 126 5.14 1.46 15.71
CA VAL A 126 6.08 1.86 14.65
C VAL A 126 7.51 1.94 15.17
N ARG A 127 7.68 2.37 16.44
CA ARG A 127 8.99 2.46 17.08
C ARG A 127 8.89 2.46 18.60
N ASP A 128 9.38 1.38 19.20
CA ASP A 128 9.29 1.13 20.65
C ASP A 128 10.56 1.46 21.44
N ASP A 129 11.72 1.51 20.79
CA ASP A 129 13.04 1.60 21.44
C ASP A 129 13.40 3.00 21.99
N LEU A 130 12.85 4.07 21.41
CA LEU A 130 13.19 5.46 21.75
C LEU A 130 12.24 6.15 22.74
N GLY A 131 11.24 5.43 23.26
CA GLY A 131 10.15 6.00 24.05
C GLY A 131 9.11 6.77 23.22
N ALA A 132 7.97 7.09 23.84
CA ALA A 132 6.81 7.74 23.21
C ALA A 132 6.24 7.03 21.95
N PRO A 133 5.92 5.71 22.01
CA PRO A 133 5.43 4.92 20.87
C PRO A 133 4.21 5.55 20.19
N LEU A 134 3.29 6.12 20.97
CA LEU A 134 2.09 6.80 20.45
C LEU A 134 2.40 7.92 19.44
N SER A 135 3.50 8.66 19.63
CA SER A 135 3.86 9.75 18.71
C SER A 135 4.28 9.25 17.33
N TRP A 136 4.96 8.10 17.29
CA TRP A 136 5.37 7.44 16.05
C TRP A 136 4.17 6.85 15.33
N ASP A 137 3.25 6.21 16.06
CA ASP A 137 2.02 5.66 15.48
C ASP A 137 1.12 6.76 14.89
N LEU A 138 0.95 7.87 15.61
CA LEU A 138 0.20 9.02 15.11
C LEU A 138 0.88 9.65 13.88
N GLY A 139 2.21 9.71 13.87
CA GLY A 139 2.98 10.16 12.71
C GLY A 139 2.76 9.27 11.48
N PHE A 140 2.73 7.96 11.68
CA PHE A 140 2.47 6.97 10.64
C PHE A 140 1.05 7.06 10.07
N LEU A 141 0.04 7.21 10.95
CA LEU A 141 -1.34 7.47 10.55
C LEU A 141 -1.48 8.80 9.78
N ALA A 142 -0.85 9.87 10.27
CA ALA A 142 -0.86 11.17 9.60
C ALA A 142 -0.20 11.09 8.21
N PHE A 143 0.92 10.38 8.09
CA PHE A 143 1.57 10.13 6.81
C PHE A 143 0.66 9.34 5.86
N GLY A 144 -0.01 8.29 6.35
CA GLY A 144 -1.02 7.55 5.60
C GLY A 144 -2.15 8.44 5.09
N ALA A 145 -2.70 9.31 5.94
CA ALA A 145 -3.75 10.26 5.55
C ALA A 145 -3.29 11.24 4.46
N VAL A 146 -2.06 11.75 4.55
CA VAL A 146 -1.47 12.61 3.52
C VAL A 146 -1.32 11.86 2.20
N LEU A 147 -0.86 10.61 2.22
CA LEU A 147 -0.76 9.76 1.03
C LEU A 147 -2.12 9.49 0.38
N VAL A 148 -3.16 9.20 1.18
CA VAL A 148 -4.54 9.03 0.67
C VAL A 148 -5.04 10.30 -0.01
N LEU A 149 -4.97 11.44 0.67
CA LEU A 149 -5.48 12.70 0.14
C LEU A 149 -4.69 13.16 -1.09
N GLY A 150 -3.36 13.19 -1.00
CA GLY A 150 -2.48 13.59 -2.09
C GLY A 150 -2.58 12.66 -3.29
N GLY A 151 -2.60 11.34 -3.05
CA GLY A 151 -2.78 10.33 -4.08
C GLY A 151 -4.13 10.44 -4.77
N TRP A 152 -5.21 10.66 -4.02
CA TRP A 152 -6.54 10.87 -4.58
C TRP A 152 -6.65 12.13 -5.44
N LEU A 153 -6.10 13.26 -4.97
CA LEU A 153 -6.07 14.51 -5.74
C LEU A 153 -5.27 14.35 -7.03
N LEU A 154 -4.11 13.67 -6.96
CA LEU A 154 -3.30 13.36 -8.14
C LEU A 154 -4.07 12.47 -9.13
N HIS A 155 -4.71 11.42 -8.65
CA HIS A 155 -5.56 10.54 -9.46
C HIS A 155 -6.64 11.33 -10.21
N ARG A 156 -7.34 12.24 -9.52
CA ARG A 156 -8.39 13.07 -10.13
C ARG A 156 -7.86 13.96 -11.26
N SER A 157 -6.65 14.51 -11.11
CA SER A 157 -6.01 15.31 -12.19
C SER A 157 -5.75 14.49 -13.45
N GLY A 158 -5.50 13.18 -13.31
CA GLY A 158 -5.31 12.25 -14.42
C GLY A 158 -6.59 11.92 -15.18
N VAL A 159 -7.72 11.88 -14.48
CA VAL A 159 -9.06 11.66 -15.07
C VAL A 159 -9.48 12.89 -15.90
N CYS A 160 -9.21 14.10 -15.42
CA CYS A 160 -9.61 15.34 -16.11
C CYS A 160 -8.79 15.66 -17.37
N ARG A 161 -7.60 15.05 -17.54
CA ARG A 161 -6.73 15.29 -18.71
C ARG A 161 -7.00 14.36 -19.91
N GLU A 162 -7.89 13.39 -19.75
CA GLU A 162 -8.25 12.40 -20.77
C GLU A 162 -9.24 12.84 -21.89
N PRO A 163 -9.77 14.09 -22.00
CA PRO A 163 -10.64 14.45 -23.14
C PRO A 163 -9.99 15.01 -24.42
N ASP A 164 -8.69 15.36 -24.46
CA ASP A 164 -8.17 16.28 -25.52
C ASP A 164 -7.03 15.73 -26.40
N ARG A 165 -6.89 14.41 -26.51
CA ARG A 165 -5.97 13.79 -27.48
C ARG A 165 -6.69 12.78 -28.35
N ALA A 166 -7.48 13.28 -29.29
CA ALA A 166 -7.97 12.57 -30.46
C ALA A 166 -7.70 13.43 -31.70
#